data_AF-A0A9E5AAQ7-F1
#
_entry.id   AF-A0A9E5AAQ7-F1
#
_cell.length_a   1.000
_cell.length_b   1.000
_cell.length_c   1.000
_cell.angle_alpha   90.00
_cell.angle_beta   90.00
_cell.angle_gamma   90.00
#
_symmetry.space_group_name_H-M   'P 1'
#
loop_
_entity.id
_entity.type
_entity.pdbx_description
1 polymer ?
#
loop_
_entity_poly.entity_id
_entity_poly.type
_entity_poly.pdbx_seq_one_letter_code
_entity_poly.pdbx_strand_id
1 'polypeptide(L)'
;MTTHRRLEIGDWLQRLLPRVESYGGERSCWVARTKTRNAEHHPPYYWLARALDDVERAGQLGELRERLVAAHGADGCGGGGERDQRAQDVLSATCALAWALEQLGPATLEHTADGERLLVRVPTIEAAIAPRRLWPARTLELLLQQVAAGAEAAARDLDGAGALRGRIYYLDFNLSGPRFSYDVGYDGPLTEPVRAWLKHHAAERGLGWVLTRPFQWGTPIEAWY
;
A
#
# COMPACT_ATOMS: atom_id res chain seq x y z
N MET A 1 12.95 -8.56 -27.89
CA MET A 1 12.08 -8.19 -26.76
C MET A 1 11.51 -9.47 -26.19
N THR A 2 12.07 -9.96 -25.08
CA THR A 2 11.47 -11.05 -24.31
C THR A 2 10.17 -10.51 -23.71
N THR A 3 9.04 -11.09 -24.13
CA THR A 3 7.75 -10.83 -23.49
C THR A 3 7.82 -11.35 -22.06
N HIS A 4 8.04 -10.45 -21.10
CA HIS A 4 7.88 -10.80 -19.70
C HIS A 4 6.45 -11.30 -19.51
N ARG A 5 6.32 -12.58 -19.16
CA ARG A 5 5.04 -13.17 -18.78
C ARG A 5 4.53 -12.40 -17.57
N ARG A 6 3.38 -11.75 -17.72
CA ARG A 6 2.68 -11.10 -16.62
C ARG A 6 2.27 -12.17 -15.61
N LEU A 7 2.69 -12.00 -14.36
CA LEU A 7 2.34 -12.90 -13.28
C LEU A 7 1.02 -12.46 -12.63
N GLU A 8 0.24 -13.44 -12.20
CA GLU A 8 -0.92 -13.21 -11.34
C GLU A 8 -0.48 -12.96 -9.90
N ILE A 9 -1.38 -12.42 -9.06
CA ILE A 9 -1.03 -12.16 -7.66
C ILE A 9 -0.62 -13.43 -6.91
N GLY A 10 -1.22 -14.57 -7.26
CA GLY A 10 -0.90 -15.84 -6.60
C GLY A 10 0.52 -16.29 -6.90
N ASP A 11 0.98 -16.16 -8.15
CA ASP A 11 2.35 -16.45 -8.55
C ASP A 11 3.34 -15.55 -7.82
N TRP A 12 3.00 -14.26 -7.73
CA TRP A 12 3.81 -13.29 -7.01
C TRP A 12 3.96 -13.61 -5.53
N LEU A 13 2.86 -13.85 -4.84
CA LEU A 13 2.89 -14.23 -3.43
C LEU A 13 3.58 -15.57 -3.22
N GLN A 14 3.53 -16.49 -4.18
CA GLN A 14 4.28 -17.74 -4.12
C GLN A 14 5.79 -17.52 -4.22
N ARG A 15 6.24 -16.57 -5.05
CA ARG A 15 7.66 -16.19 -5.11
C ARG A 15 8.15 -15.48 -3.85
N LEU A 16 7.33 -14.58 -3.30
CA LEU A 16 7.70 -13.74 -2.16
C LEU A 16 7.63 -14.53 -0.83
N LEU A 17 6.58 -15.31 -0.63
CA LEU A 17 6.29 -16.04 0.61
C LEU A 17 6.05 -17.54 0.31
N PRO A 18 7.06 -18.29 -0.16
CA PRO A 18 6.86 -19.65 -0.67
C PRO A 18 6.39 -20.67 0.38
N ARG A 19 6.69 -20.43 1.66
CA ARG A 19 6.33 -21.30 2.79
C ARG A 19 4.93 -21.05 3.36
N VAL A 20 4.26 -19.99 2.91
CA VAL A 20 2.84 -19.78 3.22
C VAL A 20 2.02 -20.63 2.26
N GLU A 21 1.52 -21.77 2.71
CA GLU A 21 0.71 -22.65 1.86
C GLU A 21 -0.56 -21.96 1.38
N SER A 22 -0.91 -22.17 0.11
CA SER A 22 -2.19 -21.72 -0.44
C SER A 22 -3.32 -22.52 0.19
N TYR A 23 -4.21 -21.86 0.93
CA TYR A 23 -5.35 -22.52 1.56
C TYR A 23 -6.53 -21.54 1.69
N GLY A 24 -7.74 -22.03 1.41
CA GLY A 24 -8.94 -21.20 1.32
C GLY A 24 -9.83 -21.15 2.57
N GLY A 25 -9.50 -21.87 3.64
CA GLY A 25 -10.37 -21.98 4.83
C GLY A 25 -10.41 -20.71 5.69
N GLU A 26 -11.42 -20.53 6.52
CA GLU A 26 -11.62 -19.30 7.33
C GLU A 26 -10.49 -18.98 8.31
N ARG A 27 -9.68 -19.99 8.67
CA ARG A 27 -8.49 -19.86 9.53
C ARG A 27 -7.18 -19.66 8.76
N SER A 28 -7.24 -19.47 7.45
CA SER A 28 -6.05 -19.14 6.66
C SER A 28 -5.72 -17.65 6.80
N CYS A 29 -4.42 -17.35 6.74
CA CYS A 29 -3.98 -15.96 6.61
C CYS A 29 -4.44 -15.37 5.28
N TRP A 30 -4.56 -14.05 5.23
CA TRP A 30 -4.93 -13.31 4.03
C TRP A 30 -4.01 -13.66 2.86
N VAL A 31 -2.69 -13.75 3.07
CA VAL A 31 -1.73 -14.15 2.03
C VAL A 31 -2.08 -15.53 1.44
N ALA A 32 -2.34 -16.52 2.29
CA ALA A 32 -2.70 -17.88 1.86
C ALA A 32 -3.99 -17.90 1.03
N ARG A 33 -4.99 -17.09 1.42
CA ARG A 33 -6.24 -16.94 0.65
C ARG A 33 -6.00 -16.23 -0.67
N THR A 34 -5.23 -15.15 -0.68
CA THR A 34 -4.98 -14.35 -1.88
C THR A 34 -4.26 -15.18 -2.95
N LYS A 35 -3.39 -16.12 -2.55
CA LYS A 35 -2.75 -17.07 -3.47
C LYS A 35 -3.73 -17.91 -4.29
N THR A 36 -4.95 -18.13 -3.80
CA THR A 36 -5.97 -18.91 -4.51
C THR A 36 -6.95 -18.03 -5.30
N ARG A 37 -6.72 -16.70 -5.37
CA ARG A 37 -7.62 -15.75 -6.05
C ARG A 37 -7.08 -15.38 -7.43
N ASN A 38 -7.99 -15.26 -8.38
CA ASN A 38 -7.74 -14.72 -9.71
C ASN A 38 -8.05 -13.21 -9.72
N ALA A 39 -7.20 -12.42 -10.36
CA ALA A 39 -7.38 -11.00 -10.56
C ALA A 39 -8.67 -10.63 -11.31
N GLU A 40 -9.17 -11.48 -12.21
CA GLU A 40 -10.40 -11.25 -12.99
C GLU A 40 -11.64 -11.02 -12.10
N HIS A 41 -11.70 -11.70 -10.95
CA HIS A 41 -12.81 -11.57 -10.01
C HIS A 41 -12.48 -10.64 -8.82
N HIS A 42 -11.25 -10.13 -8.78
CA HIS A 42 -10.74 -9.33 -7.68
C HIS A 42 -9.82 -8.21 -8.22
N PRO A 43 -10.39 -7.13 -8.79
CA PRO A 43 -9.62 -6.08 -9.46
C PRO A 43 -8.44 -5.48 -8.66
N PRO A 44 -8.48 -5.35 -7.32
CA PRO A 44 -7.30 -4.96 -6.53
C PRO A 44 -6.06 -5.83 -6.76
N TYR A 45 -6.25 -7.13 -6.93
CA TYR A 45 -5.15 -8.06 -7.13
C TYR A 45 -4.51 -7.93 -8.49
N TYR A 46 -5.27 -7.51 -9.50
CA TYR A 46 -4.69 -7.12 -10.79
C TYR A 46 -3.66 -6.00 -10.58
N TRP A 47 -4.08 -4.89 -9.96
CA TRP A 47 -3.21 -3.73 -9.76
C TRP A 47 -2.03 -4.03 -8.85
N LEU A 48 -2.23 -4.81 -7.80
CA LEU A 48 -1.14 -5.26 -6.95
C LEU A 48 -0.12 -6.10 -7.72
N ALA A 49 -0.57 -7.03 -8.57
CA ALA A 49 0.33 -7.79 -9.43
C ALA A 49 1.08 -6.89 -10.42
N ARG A 50 0.45 -5.83 -10.94
CA ARG A 50 1.13 -4.82 -11.78
C ARG A 50 2.20 -4.05 -11.00
N ALA A 51 1.92 -3.65 -9.75
CA ALA A 51 2.91 -2.98 -8.90
C ALA A 51 4.15 -3.87 -8.71
N LEU A 52 3.95 -5.17 -8.49
CA LEU A 52 5.03 -6.13 -8.28
C LEU A 52 5.86 -6.34 -9.55
N ASP A 53 5.25 -6.33 -10.74
CA ASP A 53 5.99 -6.34 -12.01
C ASP A 53 6.91 -5.12 -12.15
N ASP A 54 6.45 -3.94 -11.72
CA ASP A 54 7.26 -2.70 -11.80
C ASP A 54 8.37 -2.66 -10.75
N VAL A 55 8.11 -3.16 -9.54
CA VAL A 55 9.12 -3.31 -8.49
C VAL A 55 10.19 -4.35 -8.88
N GLU A 56 9.80 -5.46 -9.52
CA GLU A 56 10.77 -6.41 -10.08
C GLU A 56 11.63 -5.76 -11.16
N ARG A 57 11.02 -4.99 -12.08
CA ARG A 57 11.76 -4.27 -13.13
C ARG A 57 12.74 -3.25 -12.54
N ALA A 58 12.39 -2.64 -11.42
CA ALA A 58 13.25 -1.73 -10.67
C ALA A 58 14.31 -2.45 -9.80
N GLY A 59 14.36 -3.79 -9.80
CA GLY A 59 15.35 -4.57 -9.06
C GLY A 59 15.14 -4.62 -7.54
N GLN A 60 13.97 -4.21 -7.04
CA GLN A 60 13.70 -4.06 -5.60
C GLN A 60 12.93 -5.24 -4.99
N LEU A 61 12.75 -6.33 -5.74
CA LEU A 61 11.98 -7.50 -5.30
C LEU A 61 12.59 -8.21 -4.09
N GLY A 62 13.93 -8.25 -3.98
CA GLY A 62 14.64 -8.90 -2.87
C GLY A 62 14.34 -8.20 -1.54
N GLU A 63 14.48 -6.88 -1.52
CA GLU A 63 14.16 -6.04 -0.37
C GLU A 63 12.68 -6.11 -0.01
N LEU A 64 11.78 -6.08 -0.99
CA LEU A 64 10.36 -6.27 -0.75
C LEU A 64 10.07 -7.63 -0.07
N ARG A 65 10.72 -8.70 -0.51
CA ARG A 65 10.57 -10.03 0.09
C ARG A 65 10.99 -10.03 1.55
N GLU A 66 12.14 -9.45 1.88
CA GLU A 66 12.62 -9.34 3.25
C GLU A 66 11.63 -8.58 4.14
N ARG A 67 11.10 -7.46 3.64
CA ARG A 67 10.10 -6.65 4.33
C ARG A 67 8.78 -7.40 4.56
N LEU A 68 8.31 -8.15 3.55
CA LEU A 68 7.13 -9.00 3.70
C LEU A 68 7.35 -10.12 4.72
N VAL A 69 8.53 -10.74 4.74
CA VAL A 69 8.86 -11.77 5.74
C VAL A 69 8.96 -11.16 7.14
N ALA A 70 9.51 -9.96 7.30
CA ALA A 70 9.55 -9.28 8.59
C ALA A 70 8.13 -8.93 9.10
N ALA A 71 7.26 -8.42 8.23
CA ALA A 71 5.91 -8.00 8.57
C ALA A 71 4.93 -9.17 8.81
N HIS A 72 4.89 -10.11 7.85
CA HIS A 72 3.96 -11.23 7.88
C HIS A 72 4.55 -12.45 8.57
N GLY A 73 5.87 -12.64 8.62
CA GLY A 73 6.53 -13.92 8.91
C GLY A 73 6.60 -14.85 7.70
N ALA A 74 7.57 -15.77 7.73
CA ALA A 74 7.85 -16.68 6.61
C ALA A 74 6.77 -17.76 6.38
N ASP A 75 6.10 -18.19 7.45
CA ASP A 75 5.06 -19.23 7.44
C ASP A 75 3.66 -18.64 7.64
N GLY A 76 2.62 -19.46 7.44
CA GLY A 76 1.22 -19.07 7.66
C GLY A 76 0.98 -18.57 9.09
N CYS A 77 0.19 -17.50 9.23
CA CYS A 77 -0.07 -16.87 10.54
C CYS A 77 -1.37 -17.36 11.23
N GLY A 78 -2.09 -18.32 10.63
CA GLY A 78 -3.26 -18.95 11.25
C GLY A 78 -4.54 -18.10 11.30
N GLY A 79 -4.58 -16.96 10.62
CA GLY A 79 -5.82 -16.18 10.44
C GLY A 79 -5.60 -14.68 10.21
N GLY A 80 -6.70 -13.97 9.93
CA GLY A 80 -6.78 -12.54 9.58
C GLY A 80 -6.47 -11.56 10.71
N GLY A 81 -5.24 -11.58 11.23
CA GLY A 81 -4.78 -10.75 12.34
C GLY A 81 -3.82 -9.61 11.94
N GLU A 82 -3.08 -9.09 12.91
CA GLU A 82 -2.14 -7.98 12.70
C GLU A 82 -1.07 -8.30 11.64
N ARG A 83 -0.51 -9.52 11.65
CA ARG A 83 0.50 -9.95 10.65
C ARG A 83 -0.02 -9.81 9.20
N ASP A 84 -1.29 -10.08 8.95
CA ASP A 84 -1.91 -9.88 7.63
C ASP A 84 -2.12 -8.40 7.30
N GLN A 85 -2.44 -7.56 8.29
CA GLN A 85 -2.55 -6.12 8.09
C GLN A 85 -1.18 -5.51 7.79
N ARG A 86 -0.14 -5.91 8.51
CA ARG A 86 1.24 -5.48 8.27
C ARG A 86 1.73 -5.94 6.90
N ALA A 87 1.41 -7.16 6.47
CA ALA A 87 1.69 -7.63 5.11
C ALA A 87 1.05 -6.71 4.05
N GLN A 88 -0.22 -6.35 4.26
CA GLN A 88 -0.93 -5.44 3.36
C GLN A 88 -0.35 -4.02 3.38
N ASP A 89 0.15 -3.52 4.53
CA ASP A 89 0.83 -2.23 4.59
C ASP A 89 2.09 -2.20 3.71
N VAL A 90 2.89 -3.28 3.73
CA VAL A 90 4.05 -3.44 2.85
C VAL A 90 3.64 -3.48 1.37
N LEU A 91 2.53 -4.14 1.05
CA LEU A 91 2.00 -4.20 -0.31
C LEU A 91 1.41 -2.86 -0.77
N SER A 92 0.79 -2.07 0.12
CA SER A 92 0.36 -0.69 -0.22
C SER A 92 1.57 0.23 -0.44
N ALA A 93 2.66 0.06 0.30
CA ALA A 93 3.90 0.78 0.02
C ALA A 93 4.52 0.37 -1.32
N THR A 94 4.37 -0.90 -1.72
CA THR A 94 4.75 -1.37 -3.07
C THR A 94 3.92 -0.65 -4.15
N CYS A 95 2.61 -0.49 -3.93
CA CYS A 95 1.74 0.29 -4.80
C CYS A 95 2.16 1.76 -4.88
N ALA A 96 2.56 2.38 -3.76
CA ALA A 96 3.10 3.74 -3.75
C ALA A 96 4.44 3.84 -4.50
N LEU A 97 5.31 2.83 -4.40
CA LEU A 97 6.56 2.75 -5.15
C LEU A 97 6.30 2.63 -6.65
N ALA A 98 5.40 1.75 -7.08
CA ALA A 98 5.03 1.60 -8.49
C ALA A 98 4.45 2.91 -9.06
N TRP A 99 3.56 3.56 -8.30
CA TRP A 99 3.05 4.88 -8.66
C TRP A 99 4.17 5.93 -8.81
N ALA A 100 5.13 5.97 -7.88
CA ALA A 100 6.26 6.89 -7.96
C ALA A 100 7.15 6.62 -9.18
N LEU A 101 7.42 5.35 -9.47
CA LEU A 101 8.20 4.94 -10.64
C LEU A 101 7.56 5.39 -11.94
N GLU A 102 6.24 5.36 -12.03
CA GLU A 102 5.50 5.81 -13.21
C GLU A 102 5.38 7.33 -13.30
N GLN A 103 5.04 8.00 -12.19
CA GLN A 103 4.65 9.42 -12.20
C GLN A 103 5.79 10.39 -11.92
N LEU A 104 6.77 9.98 -11.11
CA LEU A 104 7.81 10.87 -10.58
C LEU A 104 9.23 10.49 -11.05
N GLY A 105 9.41 9.25 -11.50
CA GLY A 105 10.68 8.73 -12.00
C GLY A 105 11.34 7.73 -11.04
N PRO A 106 12.66 7.47 -11.19
CA PRO A 106 13.36 6.46 -10.39
C PRO A 106 13.16 6.64 -8.89
N ALA A 107 12.70 5.58 -8.22
CA ALA A 107 12.31 5.61 -6.83
C ALA A 107 12.76 4.36 -6.08
N THR A 108 12.99 4.47 -4.77
CA THR A 108 13.43 3.39 -3.89
C THR A 108 12.56 3.29 -2.64
N LEU A 109 12.39 2.07 -2.13
CA LEU A 109 11.76 1.85 -0.83
C LEU A 109 12.80 1.95 0.29
N GLU A 110 12.56 2.79 1.28
CA GLU A 110 13.45 3.03 2.41
C GLU A 110 12.68 2.92 3.73
N HIS A 111 13.40 2.86 4.85
CA HIS A 111 12.79 2.96 6.17
C HIS A 111 12.83 4.40 6.66
N THR A 112 11.89 4.75 7.53
CA THR A 112 12.01 5.89 8.43
C THR A 112 13.25 5.74 9.32
N ALA A 113 13.72 6.85 9.89
CA ALA A 113 14.91 6.86 10.74
C ALA A 113 14.81 5.93 11.97
N ASP A 114 13.59 5.69 12.46
CA ASP A 114 13.31 4.74 13.55
C ASP A 114 13.20 3.27 13.10
N GLY A 115 13.24 3.01 11.79
CA GLY A 115 13.12 1.67 11.21
C GLY A 115 11.70 1.10 11.17
N GLU A 116 10.70 1.81 11.69
CA GLU A 116 9.36 1.23 11.88
C GLU A 116 8.49 1.25 10.62
N ARG A 117 8.68 2.25 9.75
CA ARG A 117 7.78 2.52 8.62
C ARG A 117 8.55 2.62 7.31
N LEU A 118 7.78 2.47 6.24
CA LEU A 118 8.26 2.57 4.87
C LEU A 118 8.12 4.00 4.36
N LEU A 119 9.14 4.44 3.62
CA LEU A 119 9.12 5.64 2.79
C LEU A 119 9.47 5.25 1.36
N VAL A 120 8.90 5.95 0.38
CA VAL A 120 9.39 5.89 -1.00
C VAL A 120 10.21 7.15 -1.26
N ARG A 121 11.46 7.00 -1.66
CA ARG A 121 12.33 8.13 -2.03
C ARG A 121 12.36 8.29 -3.54
N VAL A 122 12.32 9.54 -4.00
CA VAL A 122 12.48 9.91 -5.41
C VAL A 122 13.62 10.93 -5.50
N PRO A 123 14.88 10.47 -5.58
CA PRO A 123 16.04 11.35 -5.46
C PRO A 123 16.13 12.40 -6.58
N THR A 124 15.65 12.07 -7.77
CA THR A 124 15.73 12.94 -8.96
C THR A 124 15.00 14.27 -8.81
N ILE A 125 13.99 14.33 -7.94
CA ILE A 125 13.19 15.53 -7.69
C ILE A 125 13.19 15.94 -6.21
N GLU A 126 14.09 15.37 -5.41
CA GLU A 126 14.19 15.62 -3.96
C GLU A 126 12.84 15.43 -3.25
N ALA A 127 12.12 14.36 -3.60
CA ALA A 127 10.81 14.05 -3.03
C ALA A 127 10.81 12.76 -2.21
N ALA A 128 9.87 12.66 -1.27
CA ALA A 128 9.56 11.42 -0.59
C ALA A 128 8.06 11.26 -0.37
N ILE A 129 7.63 10.00 -0.32
CA ILE A 129 6.25 9.58 -0.12
C ILE A 129 6.18 8.77 1.17
N ALA A 130 5.24 9.13 2.03
CA ALA A 130 4.89 8.36 3.22
C ALA A 130 3.62 7.53 2.93
N PRO A 131 3.75 6.26 2.50
CA PRO A 131 2.61 5.39 2.29
C PRO A 131 1.94 5.00 3.62
N ARG A 132 0.62 5.08 3.64
CA ARG A 132 -0.25 4.50 4.68
C ARG A 132 -1.40 3.77 4.03
N ARG A 133 -1.92 2.82 4.77
CA ARG A 133 -3.16 2.15 4.44
C ARG A 133 -4.13 2.36 5.60
N LEU A 134 -5.38 2.65 5.30
CA LEU A 134 -6.43 2.62 6.30
C LEU A 134 -6.58 1.19 6.78
N TRP A 135 -6.66 1.00 8.09
CA TRP A 135 -6.96 -0.29 8.69
C TRP A 135 -8.48 -0.48 8.80
N PRO A 136 -8.96 -1.73 8.98
CA PRO A 136 -10.38 -2.00 9.12
C PRO A 136 -11.06 -1.10 10.17
N ALA A 137 -11.98 -0.25 9.71
CA ALA A 137 -12.82 0.59 10.56
C ALA A 137 -14.27 0.09 10.55
N ARG A 138 -15.03 0.40 11.62
CA ARG A 138 -16.47 0.09 11.72
C ARG A 138 -17.37 1.31 11.52
N THR A 139 -16.82 2.52 11.57
CA THR A 139 -17.56 3.78 11.46
C THR A 139 -16.77 4.77 10.62
N LEU A 140 -17.46 5.79 10.09
CA LEU A 140 -16.82 6.90 9.40
C LEU A 140 -15.90 7.69 10.34
N GLU A 141 -16.32 7.94 11.57
CA GLU A 141 -15.51 8.65 12.55
C GLU A 141 -14.14 7.98 12.78
N LEU A 142 -14.11 6.66 13.01
CA LEU A 142 -12.86 5.92 13.19
C LEU A 142 -11.99 5.92 11.92
N LEU A 143 -12.62 6.00 10.75
CA LEU A 143 -11.91 6.12 9.48
C LEU A 143 -11.26 7.51 9.35
N LEU A 144 -11.99 8.58 9.63
CA LEU A 144 -11.50 9.96 9.56
C LEU A 144 -10.41 10.23 10.61
N GLN A 145 -10.53 9.65 11.81
CA GLN A 145 -9.47 9.68 12.82
C GLN A 145 -8.17 9.04 12.32
N GLN A 146 -8.26 7.91 11.60
CA GLN A 146 -7.09 7.29 10.97
C GLN A 146 -6.47 8.16 9.87
N VAL A 147 -7.29 8.86 9.08
CA VAL A 147 -6.78 9.79 8.05
C VAL A 147 -5.98 10.92 8.69
N ALA A 148 -6.54 11.56 9.73
CA ALA A 148 -5.89 12.66 10.44
C ALA A 148 -4.58 12.22 11.12
N ALA A 149 -4.63 11.12 11.89
CA ALA A 149 -3.45 10.56 12.54
C ALA A 149 -2.40 10.10 11.53
N GLY A 150 -2.84 9.57 10.38
CA GLY A 150 -1.97 9.17 9.28
C GLY A 150 -1.25 10.35 8.64
N ALA A 151 -1.93 11.49 8.43
CA ALA A 151 -1.32 12.70 7.91
C ALA A 151 -0.26 13.28 8.88
N GLU A 152 -0.54 13.27 10.19
CA GLU A 152 0.42 13.68 11.21
C GLU A 152 1.66 12.77 11.26
N ALA A 153 1.44 11.45 11.19
CA ALA A 153 2.54 10.50 11.11
C ALA A 153 3.35 10.67 9.82
N ALA A 154 2.68 10.89 8.68
CA ALA A 154 3.34 11.14 7.40
C ALA A 154 4.21 12.40 7.45
N ALA A 155 3.70 13.50 8.01
CA ALA A 155 4.46 14.74 8.16
C ALA A 155 5.73 14.52 9.00
N ARG A 156 5.60 13.89 10.17
CA ARG A 156 6.74 13.60 11.06
C ARG A 156 7.79 12.73 10.40
N ASP A 157 7.38 11.66 9.72
CA ASP A 157 8.30 10.75 9.04
C ASP A 157 9.04 11.46 7.90
N LEU A 158 8.36 12.36 7.17
CA LEU A 158 8.96 13.12 6.07
C LEU A 158 9.87 14.24 6.58
N ASP A 159 9.60 14.84 7.73
CA ASP A 159 10.50 15.81 8.39
C ASP A 159 11.81 15.15 8.81
N GLY A 160 11.74 13.89 9.28
CA GLY A 160 12.92 13.09 9.61
C GLY A 160 13.75 12.67 8.39
N ALA A 161 13.22 12.80 7.17
CA ALA A 161 13.85 12.33 5.94
C ALA A 161 14.69 13.41 5.22
N GLY A 162 15.00 14.51 5.92
CA GLY A 162 15.84 15.62 5.45
C GLY A 162 15.06 16.71 4.70
N ALA A 163 15.79 17.66 4.11
CA ALA A 163 15.18 18.71 3.30
C ALA A 163 14.64 18.12 1.99
N LEU A 164 13.30 18.18 1.83
CA LEU A 164 12.59 17.68 0.67
C LEU A 164 11.88 18.82 -0.06
N ARG A 165 11.87 18.78 -1.39
CA ARG A 165 11.02 19.65 -2.22
C ARG A 165 9.61 19.10 -2.35
N GLY A 166 9.49 17.77 -2.47
CA GLY A 166 8.21 17.08 -2.56
C GLY A 166 7.94 16.23 -1.32
N ARG A 167 6.83 16.48 -0.63
CA ARG A 167 6.39 15.73 0.57
C ARG A 167 5.00 15.18 0.30
N ILE A 168 4.86 13.88 0.10
CA ILE A 168 3.61 13.28 -0.39
C ILE A 168 3.06 12.27 0.62
N TYR A 169 1.81 12.43 1.01
CA TYR A 169 1.06 11.46 1.78
C TYR A 169 0.26 10.53 0.85
N TYR A 170 0.68 9.27 0.73
CA TYR A 170 -0.03 8.28 -0.06
C TYR A 170 -0.94 7.46 0.85
N LEU A 171 -2.25 7.48 0.59
CA LEU A 171 -3.26 6.81 1.39
C LEU A 171 -4.03 5.77 0.56
N ASP A 172 -3.93 4.52 0.98
CA ASP A 172 -4.62 3.38 0.37
C ASP A 172 -5.77 2.88 1.25
N PHE A 173 -6.90 2.49 0.65
CA PHE A 173 -8.00 1.87 1.38
C PHE A 173 -7.70 0.40 1.76
N ASN A 174 -8.30 -0.06 2.86
CA ASN A 174 -8.21 -1.46 3.27
C ASN A 174 -8.92 -2.40 2.29
N LEU A 175 -8.29 -3.55 1.97
CA LEU A 175 -8.91 -4.59 1.15
C LEU A 175 -9.76 -5.62 1.94
N SER A 176 -9.63 -5.69 3.27
CA SER A 176 -10.15 -6.83 4.04
C SER A 176 -11.66 -6.76 4.37
N GLY A 177 -12.47 -7.57 3.67
CA GLY A 177 -13.82 -8.05 4.06
C GLY A 177 -14.97 -7.04 3.97
N PRO A 178 -16.21 -7.39 4.41
CA PRO A 178 -17.39 -6.51 4.41
C PRO A 178 -17.30 -5.43 5.52
N ARG A 179 -16.13 -4.78 5.61
CA ARG A 179 -15.83 -3.76 6.60
C ARG A 179 -16.07 -2.40 5.96
N PHE A 180 -16.51 -1.45 6.77
CA PHE A 180 -16.88 -0.11 6.32
C PHE A 180 -15.82 0.56 5.43
N SER A 181 -14.54 0.42 5.79
CA SER A 181 -13.42 0.99 5.01
C SER A 181 -13.30 0.43 3.57
N TYR A 182 -13.70 -0.83 3.35
CA TYR A 182 -13.69 -1.44 2.02
C TYR A 182 -14.81 -0.83 1.17
N ASP A 183 -16.03 -0.80 1.71
CA ASP A 183 -17.21 -0.25 1.02
C ASP A 183 -16.99 1.22 0.65
N VAL A 184 -16.46 2.01 1.58
CA VAL A 184 -16.10 3.42 1.35
C VAL A 184 -15.18 3.58 0.16
N GLY A 185 -14.15 2.74 0.00
CA GLY A 185 -13.20 2.85 -1.10
C GLY A 185 -13.81 2.62 -2.49
N TYR A 186 -14.99 2.00 -2.58
CA TYR A 186 -15.67 1.71 -3.84
C TYR A 186 -16.94 2.54 -4.07
N ASP A 187 -17.50 3.15 -3.03
CA ASP A 187 -18.69 3.98 -3.08
C ASP A 187 -18.29 5.47 -3.09
N GLY A 188 -18.54 6.15 -4.22
CA GLY A 188 -18.18 7.57 -4.41
C GLY A 188 -18.76 8.51 -3.34
N PRO A 189 -20.08 8.50 -3.10
CA PRO A 189 -20.69 9.23 -1.99
C PRO A 189 -20.04 8.99 -0.62
N LEU A 190 -19.65 7.75 -0.31
CA LEU A 190 -18.98 7.43 0.96
C LEU A 190 -17.49 7.81 0.98
N THR A 191 -16.83 7.89 -0.19
CA THR A 191 -15.43 8.32 -0.34
C THR A 191 -15.27 9.82 -0.09
N GLU A 192 -16.26 10.64 -0.45
CA GLU A 192 -16.16 12.10 -0.43
C GLU A 192 -15.71 12.69 0.93
N PRO A 193 -16.26 12.25 2.08
CA PRO A 193 -15.80 12.74 3.38
C PRO A 193 -14.32 12.42 3.63
N VAL A 194 -13.85 11.23 3.23
CA VAL A 194 -12.45 10.83 3.39
C VAL A 194 -11.53 11.70 2.54
N ARG A 195 -11.95 11.98 1.29
CA ARG A 195 -11.23 12.83 0.35
C ARG A 195 -11.09 14.25 0.88
N ALA A 196 -12.20 14.84 1.34
CA ALA A 196 -12.20 16.18 1.94
C ALA A 196 -11.30 16.25 3.20
N TRP A 197 -11.38 15.24 4.06
CA TRP A 197 -10.61 15.16 5.30
C TRP A 197 -9.11 14.98 5.06
N LEU A 198 -8.75 14.13 4.09
CA LEU A 198 -7.38 13.95 3.64
C LEU A 198 -6.81 15.27 3.13
N LYS A 199 -7.52 15.94 2.22
CA LYS A 199 -7.10 17.23 1.65
C LYS A 199 -6.86 18.26 2.74
N HIS A 200 -7.79 18.41 3.68
CA HIS A 200 -7.67 19.36 4.78
C HIS A 200 -6.40 19.10 5.60
N HIS A 201 -6.22 17.88 6.12
CA HIS A 201 -5.09 17.60 7.00
C HIS A 201 -3.74 17.54 6.28
N ALA A 202 -3.69 17.04 5.03
CA ALA A 202 -2.49 17.07 4.22
C ALA A 202 -2.04 18.52 3.96
N ALA A 203 -2.98 19.39 3.58
CA ALA A 203 -2.69 20.81 3.32
C ALA A 203 -2.20 21.54 4.58
N GLU A 204 -2.83 21.32 5.74
CA GLU A 204 -2.38 21.87 7.03
C GLU A 204 -0.92 21.52 7.37
N ARG A 205 -0.42 20.40 6.84
CA ARG A 205 0.93 19.88 7.10
C ARG A 205 1.90 20.13 5.95
N GLY A 206 1.47 20.89 4.94
CA GLY A 206 2.26 21.16 3.73
C GLY A 206 2.64 19.89 2.97
N LEU A 207 1.70 18.93 2.88
CA LEU A 207 1.86 17.68 2.15
C LEU A 207 1.03 17.72 0.87
N GLY A 208 1.60 17.23 -0.23
CA GLY A 208 0.82 16.65 -1.31
C GLY A 208 0.15 15.34 -0.85
N TRP A 209 -0.83 14.85 -1.59
CA TRP A 209 -1.52 13.60 -1.27
C TRP A 209 -1.87 12.78 -2.51
N VAL A 210 -1.99 11.47 -2.30
CA VAL A 210 -2.54 10.52 -3.25
C VAL A 210 -3.54 9.64 -2.50
N LEU A 211 -4.75 9.47 -3.03
CA LEU A 211 -5.78 8.60 -2.46
C LEU A 211 -6.09 7.48 -3.44
N THR A 212 -6.00 6.23 -3.02
CA THR A 212 -6.28 5.06 -3.87
C THR A 212 -7.33 4.15 -3.28
N ARG A 213 -8.14 3.54 -4.15
CA ARG A 213 -8.87 2.32 -3.80
C ARG A 213 -7.86 1.21 -3.47
N PRO A 214 -8.26 0.15 -2.74
CA PRO A 214 -7.32 -0.88 -2.28
C PRO A 214 -6.38 -1.38 -3.38
N PHE A 215 -5.09 -1.11 -3.24
CA PHE A 215 -4.00 -1.42 -4.17
C PHE A 215 -4.12 -0.84 -5.60
N GLN A 216 -5.12 -0.02 -5.92
CA GLN A 216 -5.38 0.50 -7.26
C GLN A 216 -4.55 1.76 -7.57
N TRP A 217 -3.24 1.59 -7.65
CA TRP A 217 -2.28 2.68 -7.75
C TRP A 217 -2.25 3.40 -9.10
N GLY A 218 -2.50 2.71 -10.21
CA GLY A 218 -2.47 3.31 -11.55
C GLY A 218 -3.70 4.17 -11.90
N THR A 219 -4.73 4.14 -11.05
CA THR A 219 -5.93 4.97 -11.20
C THR A 219 -6.34 5.52 -9.83
N PRO A 220 -5.58 6.49 -9.29
CA PRO A 220 -5.91 7.07 -8.00
C PRO A 220 -7.28 7.75 -8.05
N ILE A 221 -7.98 7.77 -6.91
CA ILE A 221 -9.20 8.54 -6.71
C ILE A 221 -8.88 10.04 -6.81
N GLU A 222 -7.76 10.44 -6.21
CA GLU A 222 -7.24 11.80 -6.25
C GLU A 222 -5.72 11.80 -6.11
N ALA A 223 -5.04 12.73 -6.77
CA ALA A 223 -3.62 12.99 -6.59
C ALA A 223 -3.33 14.49 -6.74
N TRP A 224 -2.55 15.04 -5.81
CA TRP A 224 -2.11 16.44 -5.79
C TRP A 224 -0.73 16.53 -5.13
N TYR A 225 0.31 17.00 -5.83
CA TYR A 225 1.69 17.02 -5.32
C TYR A 225 2.57 18.01 -6.10
#